data_AF-O16456-F1
#
_entry.id   AF-O16456-F1
#
_cell.length_a   1.000
_cell.length_b   1.000
_cell.length_c   1.000
_cell.angle_alpha   90.00
_cell.angle_beta   90.00
_cell.angle_gamma   90.00
#
_symmetry.space_group_name_H-M   'P 1'
#
loop_
_entity.id
_entity.type
_entity.pdbx_description
1 polymer ?
#
loop_
_entity_poly.entity_id
_entity_poly.type
_entity_poly.pdbx_seq_one_letter_code
_entity_poly.pdbx_strand_id
1 'polypeptide(L)'
;MILRPTFLVIIFLKCRRTCLPTQQVDSSTTTTAATTTTTTTTTVATTTTTVTEAPFPCTVCPKTYDMNCQGFGIPNLINWCPTAAEVGVTYVVGLLSILPLLPADTCSTTVVCPLGTTVFYNVLGTELPGPSPIIAWCRQSGAGAGTWNTGIPPLSAELSSLVCRPIVGG
;
A
#
# COMPACT_ATOMS: atom_id res chain seq x y z
N MET A 1 -1.81 -9.35 -49.74
CA MET A 1 -2.31 -10.74 -49.66
C MET A 1 -1.16 -11.69 -49.96
N ILE A 2 -0.62 -12.30 -48.92
CA ILE A 2 0.04 -13.62 -48.82
C ILE A 2 0.81 -13.59 -47.50
N LEU A 3 0.06 -13.94 -46.44
CA LEU A 3 0.60 -14.34 -45.14
C LEU A 3 1.40 -15.64 -45.38
N ARG A 4 2.72 -15.62 -45.18
CA ARG A 4 3.56 -16.83 -45.20
C ARG A 4 3.99 -17.20 -43.77
N PRO A 5 3.89 -18.48 -43.37
CA PRO A 5 3.70 -18.90 -41.98
C PRO A 5 5.05 -19.07 -41.27
N THR A 6 5.69 -17.96 -40.91
CA THR A 6 6.93 -17.98 -40.10
C THR A 6 6.63 -18.14 -38.61
N PHE A 7 5.37 -18.12 -38.19
CA PHE A 7 5.02 -18.09 -36.75
C PHE A 7 4.89 -19.47 -36.08
N LEU A 8 4.83 -20.57 -36.86
CA LEU A 8 4.63 -21.93 -36.33
C LEU A 8 5.92 -22.74 -36.18
N VAL A 9 7.06 -22.19 -36.63
CA VAL A 9 8.36 -22.83 -36.51
C VAL A 9 9.02 -22.24 -35.26
N ILE A 10 8.93 -23.02 -34.19
CA ILE A 10 9.88 -23.06 -33.06
C ILE A 10 9.57 -22.25 -31.79
N ILE A 11 8.29 -22.21 -31.37
CA ILE A 11 7.95 -22.38 -29.93
C ILE A 11 8.61 -23.67 -29.36
N PHE A 12 9.00 -24.60 -30.23
CA PHE A 12 9.84 -25.75 -29.92
C PHE A 12 11.29 -25.42 -29.45
N LEU A 13 11.82 -24.18 -29.50
CA LEU A 13 13.14 -23.90 -28.90
C LEU A 13 13.07 -23.62 -27.40
N LYS A 14 11.89 -23.36 -26.83
CA LYS A 14 11.77 -23.04 -25.39
C LYS A 14 11.44 -24.23 -24.49
N CYS A 15 11.44 -25.44 -25.04
CA CYS A 15 11.52 -26.67 -24.26
C CYS A 15 12.95 -27.24 -24.17
N ARG A 16 13.96 -26.38 -24.00
CA ARG A 16 15.24 -26.81 -23.35
C ARG A 16 15.05 -27.00 -21.84
N ARG A 17 13.95 -27.65 -21.46
CA ARG A 17 13.72 -28.23 -20.15
C ARG A 17 14.42 -29.59 -20.12
N THR A 18 15.71 -29.60 -19.82
CA THR A 18 16.30 -30.75 -19.16
C THR A 18 16.83 -30.23 -17.84
N CYS A 19 15.97 -30.25 -16.83
CA CYS A 19 16.39 -30.21 -15.44
C CYS A 19 17.32 -31.40 -15.27
N LEU A 20 18.62 -31.14 -15.17
CA LEU A 20 19.62 -32.15 -14.88
C LEU A 20 19.73 -32.21 -13.35
N PRO A 21 19.27 -33.28 -12.68
CA PRO A 21 19.49 -33.47 -11.26
C PRO A 21 20.97 -33.85 -11.08
N THR A 22 21.80 -32.90 -10.66
CA THR A 22 23.15 -33.22 -10.19
C THR A 22 23.01 -33.84 -8.80
N GLN A 23 22.93 -35.17 -8.78
CA GLN A 23 23.16 -35.97 -7.58
C GLN A 23 24.55 -35.64 -7.04
N GLN A 24 24.60 -35.01 -5.88
CA GLN A 24 25.82 -34.84 -5.11
C GLN A 24 26.23 -36.22 -4.57
N VAL A 25 27.30 -36.79 -5.12
CA VAL A 25 27.94 -37.99 -4.56
C VAL A 25 28.88 -37.52 -3.45
N ASP A 26 28.49 -37.77 -2.21
CA ASP A 26 29.34 -37.59 -1.02
C ASP A 26 30.45 -38.64 -1.02
N SER A 27 31.58 -38.30 -1.64
CA SER A 27 32.82 -39.03 -1.45
C SER A 27 33.43 -38.65 -0.11
N SER A 28 33.30 -39.55 0.86
CA SER A 28 34.04 -39.53 2.13
C SER A 28 35.55 -39.55 1.86
N THR A 29 36.18 -38.37 1.91
CA THR A 29 37.62 -38.28 2.08
C THR A 29 37.91 -37.22 3.12
N THR A 30 38.30 -37.70 4.30
CA THR A 30 38.82 -36.93 5.42
C THR A 30 40.04 -36.11 4.98
N THR A 31 39.84 -34.83 4.69
CA THR A 31 40.94 -33.86 4.67
C THR A 31 40.46 -32.53 5.23
N THR A 32 40.89 -32.27 6.46
CA THR A 32 40.80 -31.00 7.17
C THR A 32 41.38 -29.87 6.30
N ALA A 33 40.53 -29.09 5.64
CA ALA A 33 40.95 -27.91 4.90
C ALA A 33 39.89 -26.82 5.01
N ALA A 34 40.26 -25.78 5.76
CA ALA A 34 39.69 -24.45 5.89
C ALA A 34 38.41 -24.15 5.09
N THR A 35 37.30 -24.01 5.82
CA THR A 35 36.00 -23.55 5.32
C THR A 35 36.07 -22.07 4.94
N THR A 36 36.46 -21.78 3.70
CA THR A 36 36.32 -20.43 3.15
C THR A 36 34.86 -20.22 2.75
N THR A 37 34.10 -19.53 3.60
CA THR A 37 32.70 -19.16 3.35
C THR A 37 32.68 -17.98 2.37
N THR A 38 32.37 -18.25 1.10
CA THR A 38 32.20 -17.20 0.09
C THR A 38 30.79 -16.62 0.23
N THR A 39 30.65 -15.54 0.99
CA THR A 39 29.40 -14.79 1.12
C THR A 39 29.18 -13.93 -0.12
N THR A 40 28.47 -14.44 -1.11
CA THR A 40 28.04 -13.65 -2.26
C THR A 40 27.04 -12.59 -1.79
N THR A 41 27.51 -11.36 -1.60
CA THR A 41 26.66 -10.23 -1.22
C THR A 41 25.99 -9.70 -2.48
N THR A 42 24.74 -10.07 -2.71
CA THR A 42 23.94 -9.47 -3.79
C THR A 42 23.45 -8.10 -3.32
N THR A 43 24.08 -7.03 -3.81
CA THR A 43 23.64 -5.65 -3.59
C THR A 43 22.39 -5.40 -4.43
N VAL A 44 21.21 -5.55 -3.82
CA VAL A 44 19.95 -5.10 -4.44
C VAL A 44 19.99 -3.57 -4.45
N ALA A 45 20.04 -2.98 -5.64
CA ALA A 45 19.95 -1.54 -5.82
C ALA A 45 18.61 -1.07 -5.26
N THR A 46 18.64 -0.43 -4.09
CA THR A 46 17.44 0.14 -3.47
C THR A 46 17.17 1.46 -4.19
N THR A 47 16.27 1.45 -5.17
CA THR A 47 15.77 2.68 -5.78
C THR A 47 14.99 3.44 -4.72
N THR A 48 15.63 4.43 -4.10
CA THR A 48 14.97 5.34 -3.16
C THR A 48 14.19 6.34 -4.00
N THR A 49 12.96 6.01 -4.38
CA THR A 49 12.03 7.03 -4.86
C THR A 49 11.64 7.87 -3.66
N THR A 50 12.11 9.12 -3.61
CA THR A 50 11.61 10.11 -2.67
C THR A 50 10.18 10.45 -3.07
N VAL A 51 9.21 9.71 -2.53
CA VAL A 51 7.80 10.04 -2.69
C VAL A 51 7.53 11.20 -1.74
N THR A 52 7.51 12.41 -2.27
CA THR A 52 7.17 13.61 -1.52
C THR A 52 5.66 13.66 -1.32
N GLU A 53 5.21 13.81 -0.06
CA GLU A 53 3.79 14.01 0.24
C GLU A 53 3.28 15.29 -0.45
N ALA A 54 2.08 15.24 -1.03
CA ALA A 54 1.45 16.43 -1.58
C ALA A 54 1.20 17.46 -0.47
N PRO A 55 1.19 18.78 -0.78
CA PRO A 55 0.88 19.81 0.20
C PRO A 55 -0.49 19.58 0.83
N PHE A 56 -0.59 19.76 2.15
CA PHE A 56 -1.85 19.67 2.87
C PHE A 56 -2.62 21.00 2.75
N PRO A 57 -3.76 21.06 2.03
CA PRO A 57 -4.40 22.33 1.70
C PRO A 57 -5.46 22.77 2.73
N CYS A 58 -5.76 21.93 3.71
CA CYS A 58 -6.85 22.17 4.66
C CYS A 58 -6.33 22.95 5.86
N THR A 59 -7.04 24.01 6.25
CA THR A 59 -6.57 24.95 7.28
C THR A 59 -7.08 24.61 8.67
N VAL A 60 -8.28 24.02 8.75
CA VAL A 60 -8.95 23.68 10.02
C VAL A 60 -8.91 22.19 10.31
N CYS A 61 -9.01 21.36 9.29
CA CYS A 61 -8.98 19.91 9.43
C CYS A 61 -7.54 19.44 9.65
N PRO A 62 -7.26 18.54 10.60
CA PRO A 62 -5.97 17.88 10.70
C PRO A 62 -5.82 16.81 9.60
N LYS A 63 -4.62 16.27 9.41
CA LYS A 63 -4.45 15.06 8.59
C LYS A 63 -5.22 13.91 9.25
N THR A 64 -6.01 13.18 8.47
CA THR A 64 -6.81 12.05 8.98
C THR A 64 -6.08 10.72 8.92
N TYR A 65 -5.11 10.60 8.02
CA TYR A 65 -4.30 9.39 7.90
C TYR A 65 -3.29 9.34 9.04
N ASP A 66 -3.10 8.15 9.63
CA ASP A 66 -2.21 7.95 10.77
C ASP A 66 -0.78 8.38 10.43
N MET A 67 -0.30 9.42 11.13
CA MET A 67 1.04 9.98 10.95
C MET A 67 2.13 9.12 11.61
N ASN A 68 1.76 8.10 12.40
CA ASN A 68 2.70 7.19 13.03
C ASN A 68 3.17 6.08 12.09
N CYS A 69 2.63 6.00 10.87
CA CYS A 69 3.04 5.01 9.89
C CYS A 69 4.45 5.27 9.36
N GLN A 70 5.30 4.26 9.50
CA GLN A 70 6.73 4.35 9.20
C GLN A 70 7.12 3.71 7.86
N GLY A 71 6.18 3.02 7.20
CA GLY A 71 6.38 2.38 5.91
C GLY A 71 6.48 0.86 5.98
N PHE A 72 6.79 0.27 4.84
CA PHE A 72 6.80 -1.19 4.69
C PHE A 72 7.77 -1.88 5.66
N GLY A 73 7.25 -2.86 6.41
CA GLY A 73 8.06 -3.72 7.28
C GLY A 73 8.49 -3.10 8.62
N ILE A 74 8.08 -1.87 8.94
CA ILE A 74 8.40 -1.20 10.19
C ILE A 74 7.13 -1.04 11.05
N PRO A 75 7.11 -1.47 12.33
CA PRO A 75 8.23 -2.02 13.10
C PRO A 75 8.55 -3.49 12.79
N ASN A 76 7.64 -4.21 12.13
CA ASN A 76 7.85 -5.58 11.66
C ASN A 76 6.89 -5.90 10.49
N LEU A 77 7.01 -7.09 9.89
CA LEU A 77 6.26 -7.47 8.69
C LEU A 77 4.75 -7.75 8.91
N ILE A 78 4.27 -7.78 10.16
CA ILE A 78 2.86 -8.07 10.50
C ILE A 78 2.09 -6.86 11.08
N ASN A 79 2.79 -5.91 11.70
CA ASN A 79 2.20 -4.73 12.36
C ASN A 79 2.67 -3.41 11.70
N TRP A 80 3.14 -3.45 10.46
CA TRP A 80 3.52 -2.26 9.74
C TRP A 80 2.31 -1.51 9.19
N CYS A 81 2.52 -0.23 8.87
CA CYS A 81 1.59 0.51 8.02
C CYS A 81 2.36 1.41 7.05
N PRO A 82 1.90 1.52 5.79
CA PRO A 82 2.50 2.39 4.81
C PRO A 82 2.30 3.86 5.21
N THR A 83 3.29 4.69 4.89
CA THR A 83 3.21 6.14 5.03
C THR A 83 2.10 6.73 4.16
N ALA A 84 1.62 7.94 4.50
CA ALA A 84 0.65 8.66 3.67
C ALA A 84 1.13 8.86 2.22
N ALA A 85 2.44 9.03 2.03
CA ALA A 85 3.07 9.16 0.71
C ALA A 85 3.00 7.85 -0.10
N GLU A 86 3.29 6.70 0.52
CA GLU A 86 3.20 5.38 -0.14
C GLU A 86 1.77 5.00 -0.52
N VAL A 87 0.78 5.40 0.30
CA VAL A 87 -0.64 5.22 -0.01
C VAL A 87 -1.13 6.22 -1.07
N GLY A 88 -0.39 7.32 -1.29
CA GLY A 88 -0.82 8.40 -2.18
C GLY A 88 -2.01 9.17 -1.62
N VAL A 89 -2.08 9.35 -0.30
CA VAL A 89 -3.15 10.12 0.35
C VAL A 89 -3.08 11.56 -0.14
N THR A 90 -4.17 12.03 -0.74
CA THR A 90 -4.32 13.40 -1.21
C THR A 90 -5.53 14.04 -0.56
N TYR A 91 -5.38 15.30 -0.19
CA TYR A 91 -6.43 16.10 0.41
C TYR A 91 -6.85 17.17 -0.58
N VAL A 92 -8.15 17.34 -0.76
CA VAL A 92 -8.73 18.33 -1.66
C VAL A 92 -9.73 19.18 -0.89
N VAL A 93 -9.71 20.49 -1.14
CA VAL A 93 -10.69 21.42 -0.57
C VAL A 93 -11.78 21.67 -1.60
N GLY A 94 -13.03 21.51 -1.20
CA GLY A 94 -14.19 21.78 -2.02
C GLY A 94 -15.17 20.62 -2.11
N LEU A 95 -16.24 20.84 -2.87
CA LEU A 95 -17.26 19.84 -3.14
C LEU A 95 -16.64 18.66 -3.92
N LEU A 96 -16.72 17.46 -3.36
CA LEU A 96 -16.48 16.25 -4.13
C LEU A 96 -17.65 16.06 -5.11
N SER A 97 -17.36 16.03 -6.41
CA SER A 97 -18.37 15.81 -7.46
C SER A 97 -19.13 14.49 -7.30
N ILE A 98 -18.53 13.50 -6.64
CA ILE A 98 -19.15 12.21 -6.32
C ILE A 98 -20.12 12.26 -5.13
N LEU A 99 -20.08 13.31 -4.32
CA LEU A 99 -20.87 13.47 -3.09
C LEU A 99 -21.50 14.88 -3.06
N PRO A 100 -22.50 15.15 -3.91
CA PRO A 100 -23.12 16.47 -4.04
C PRO A 100 -23.88 16.93 -2.79
N LEU A 101 -24.17 16.01 -1.86
CA LEU A 101 -24.82 16.30 -0.58
C LEU A 101 -23.84 16.84 0.47
N LEU A 102 -22.54 16.86 0.20
CA LEU A 102 -21.57 17.45 1.10
C LEU A 102 -21.65 18.98 1.03
N PRO A 103 -21.36 19.68 2.14
CA PRO A 103 -21.15 21.12 2.10
C PRO A 103 -19.99 21.48 1.15
N ALA A 104 -20.07 22.64 0.49
CA ALA A 104 -19.02 23.11 -0.42
C ALA A 104 -17.69 23.39 0.29
N ASP A 105 -17.74 23.75 1.57
CA ASP A 105 -16.56 24.06 2.38
C ASP A 105 -16.11 22.85 3.22
N THR A 106 -15.73 21.79 2.52
CA THR A 106 -15.16 20.57 3.12
C THR A 106 -13.77 20.27 2.57
N CYS A 107 -12.89 19.89 3.47
CA CYS A 107 -11.69 19.13 3.15
C CYS A 107 -12.09 17.68 2.94
N SER A 108 -11.69 17.06 1.85
CA SER A 108 -11.99 15.66 1.58
C SER A 108 -10.74 14.90 1.20
N THR A 109 -10.72 13.61 1.48
CA THR A 109 -9.65 12.71 1.08
C THR A 109 -10.22 11.35 0.71
N THR A 110 -9.53 10.68 -0.20
CA THR A 110 -9.82 9.31 -0.59
C THR A 110 -8.57 8.49 -0.33
N VAL A 111 -8.72 7.43 0.47
CA VAL A 111 -7.63 6.53 0.83
C VAL A 111 -7.84 5.22 0.10
N VAL A 112 -6.90 4.89 -0.80
CA VAL A 112 -6.85 3.60 -1.51
C VAL A 112 -5.69 2.82 -0.92
N CYS A 113 -5.99 1.80 -0.11
CA CYS A 113 -4.94 0.97 0.47
C CYS A 113 -4.23 0.12 -0.60
N PRO A 114 -2.88 0.00 -0.52
CA PRO A 114 -2.10 -0.89 -1.39
C PRO A 114 -2.54 -2.35 -1.29
N LEU A 115 -2.24 -3.14 -2.32
CA LEU A 115 -2.50 -4.58 -2.32
C LEU A 115 -1.82 -5.27 -1.12
N GLY A 116 -2.53 -6.22 -0.50
CA GLY A 116 -2.08 -6.92 0.70
C GLY A 116 -2.33 -6.16 2.00
N THR A 117 -2.84 -4.94 1.94
CA THR A 117 -3.32 -4.18 3.09
C THR A 117 -4.83 -3.98 3.03
N THR A 118 -5.45 -3.73 4.18
CA THR A 118 -6.85 -3.32 4.29
C THR A 118 -6.93 -2.00 5.04
N VAL A 119 -8.01 -1.25 4.80
CA VAL A 119 -8.24 -0.01 5.53
C VAL A 119 -8.84 -0.33 6.89
N PHE A 120 -8.31 0.31 7.91
CA PHE A 120 -8.88 0.39 9.24
C PHE A 120 -9.26 1.84 9.49
N TYR A 121 -10.50 2.05 9.90
CA TYR A 121 -11.00 3.35 10.27
C TYR A 121 -11.59 3.26 11.67
N ASN A 122 -11.33 4.27 12.49
CA ASN A 122 -11.88 4.32 13.84
C ASN A 122 -13.06 5.28 13.88
N VAL A 123 -14.25 4.73 14.11
CA VAL A 123 -15.50 5.48 14.27
C VAL A 123 -16.02 5.33 15.69
N LEU A 124 -16.35 6.44 16.33
CA LEU A 124 -16.86 6.47 17.72
C LEU A 124 -15.99 5.67 18.72
N GLY A 125 -14.67 5.66 18.52
CA GLY A 125 -13.72 4.93 19.36
C GLY A 125 -13.53 3.45 19.02
N THR A 126 -14.27 2.90 18.05
CA THR A 126 -14.15 1.52 17.60
C THR A 126 -13.41 1.45 16.27
N GLU A 127 -12.32 0.71 16.21
CA GLU A 127 -11.59 0.43 14.97
C GLU A 127 -12.28 -0.68 14.18
N LEU A 128 -12.63 -0.40 12.92
CA LEU A 128 -13.32 -1.32 12.03
C LEU A 128 -12.55 -1.49 10.71
N PRO A 129 -12.49 -2.71 10.16
CA PRO A 129 -12.01 -2.92 8.80
C PRO A 129 -13.03 -2.36 7.80
N GLY A 130 -12.54 -1.75 6.73
CA GLY A 130 -13.37 -1.16 5.68
C GLY A 130 -13.02 -1.62 4.28
N PRO A 131 -13.89 -1.29 3.30
CA PRO A 131 -13.53 -1.40 1.91
C PRO A 131 -12.51 -0.31 1.53
N SER A 132 -11.58 -0.65 0.64
CA SER A 132 -10.73 0.31 -0.08
C SER A 132 -11.32 0.53 -1.48
N PRO A 133 -11.53 1.77 -1.95
CA PRO A 133 -11.25 3.03 -1.27
C PRO A 133 -12.27 3.40 -0.19
N ILE A 134 -11.81 4.16 0.80
CA ILE A 134 -12.67 4.87 1.75
C ILE A 134 -12.56 6.39 1.51
N ILE A 135 -13.69 7.07 1.61
CA ILE A 135 -13.77 8.52 1.50
C ILE A 135 -14.02 9.08 2.90
N ALA A 136 -13.26 10.09 3.26
CA ALA A 136 -13.49 10.89 4.44
C ALA A 136 -13.58 12.36 4.07
N TRP A 137 -14.34 13.10 4.85
CA TRP A 137 -14.55 14.53 4.67
C TRP A 137 -14.60 15.22 6.03
N CYS A 138 -14.14 16.46 6.08
CA CYS A 138 -14.09 17.29 7.27
C CYS A 138 -14.52 18.70 6.89
N ARG A 139 -15.39 19.32 7.68
CA ARG A 139 -15.85 20.69 7.43
C ARG A 139 -14.74 21.67 7.79
N GLN A 140 -14.53 22.70 6.97
CA GLN A 140 -13.58 23.76 7.31
C GLN A 140 -14.23 24.88 8.12
N SER A 141 -15.56 25.00 8.09
CA SER A 141 -16.30 26.00 8.84
C SER A 141 -17.60 25.47 9.47
N GLY A 142 -18.09 26.22 10.47
CA GLY A 142 -19.31 25.93 11.21
C GLY A 142 -19.10 25.07 12.45
N ALA A 143 -20.21 24.63 13.07
CA ALA A 143 -20.21 23.94 14.37
C ALA A 143 -19.50 22.57 14.39
N GLY A 144 -19.30 21.95 13.23
CA GLY A 144 -18.58 20.67 13.09
C GLY A 144 -17.24 20.81 12.36
N ALA A 145 -16.64 22.01 12.37
CA ALA A 145 -15.36 22.23 11.71
C ALA A 145 -14.22 21.45 12.39
N GLY A 146 -13.31 20.91 11.59
CA GLY A 146 -12.15 20.16 12.10
C GLY A 146 -12.42 18.69 12.44
N THR A 147 -13.69 18.25 12.36
CA THR A 147 -14.08 16.85 12.63
C THR A 147 -14.19 16.07 11.33
N TRP A 148 -13.46 14.97 11.22
CA TRP A 148 -13.55 14.05 10.09
C TRP A 148 -14.78 13.16 10.22
N ASN A 149 -15.39 12.86 9.08
CA ASN A 149 -16.54 11.98 8.96
C ASN A 149 -16.35 11.09 7.74
N THR A 150 -16.94 9.90 7.78
CA THR A 150 -17.05 9.01 6.63
C THR A 150 -18.52 8.67 6.34
N GLY A 151 -18.81 8.25 5.11
CA GLY A 151 -20.17 7.99 4.65
C GLY A 151 -20.91 9.24 4.15
N ILE A 152 -22.23 9.09 3.97
CA ILE A 152 -23.10 10.09 3.34
C ILE A 152 -24.06 10.63 4.41
N PRO A 153 -24.16 11.95 4.62
CA PRO A 153 -25.17 12.52 5.51
C PRO A 153 -26.59 12.07 5.12
N PRO A 154 -27.47 11.70 6.07
CA PRO A 154 -27.30 11.73 7.53
C PRO A 154 -26.66 10.46 8.13
N LEU A 155 -26.33 9.45 7.32
CA LEU A 155 -25.72 8.19 7.74
C LEU A 155 -24.19 8.28 7.90
N SER A 156 -23.66 9.47 8.13
CA SER A 156 -22.24 9.69 8.33
C SER A 156 -21.83 9.39 9.76
N ALA A 157 -20.64 8.83 9.94
CA ALA A 157 -20.05 8.60 11.25
C ALA A 157 -18.79 9.45 11.44
N GLU A 158 -18.60 9.96 12.65
CA GLU A 158 -17.39 10.66 13.05
C GLU A 158 -16.19 9.71 13.01
N LEU A 159 -15.16 10.12 12.29
CA LEU A 159 -13.95 9.38 12.06
C LEU A 159 -12.81 10.02 12.84
N SER A 160 -12.10 9.20 13.62
CA SER A 160 -10.98 9.64 14.45
C SER A 160 -9.61 9.28 13.87
N SER A 161 -9.53 8.21 13.09
CA SER A 161 -8.28 7.76 12.44
C SER A 161 -8.57 6.93 11.20
N LEU A 162 -7.66 7.02 10.22
CA LEU A 162 -7.61 6.21 9.01
C LEU A 162 -6.20 5.65 8.83
N VAL A 163 -6.10 4.34 8.61
CA VAL A 163 -4.80 3.70 8.39
C VAL A 163 -4.94 2.47 7.51
N CYS A 164 -3.94 2.18 6.69
CA CYS A 164 -3.84 0.91 5.99
C CYS A 164 -2.95 -0.03 6.80
N ARG A 165 -3.35 -1.27 7.01
CA ARG A 165 -2.52 -2.28 7.70
C ARG A 165 -2.54 -3.60 6.92
N PRO A 166 -1.49 -4.42 7.00
CA PRO A 166 -1.45 -5.71 6.32
C PRO A 166 -2.64 -6.57 6.71
N ILE A 167 -3.17 -7.30 5.73
CA ILE A 167 -4.11 -8.38 6.00
C ILE A 167 -3.27 -9.51 6.59
N VAL A 168 -3.22 -9.59 7.91
CA VAL A 168 -2.70 -10.78 8.59
C VAL A 168 -3.64 -11.92 8.27
N GLY A 169 -3.32 -12.68 7.22
CA GLY A 169 -3.95 -13.95 6.96
C GLY A 169 -3.69 -14.85 8.16
N GLY A 170 -4.75 -15.18 8.90
CA GLY A 170 -4.74 -16.30 9.83
C GLY A 170 -4.67 -17.61 9.07
#